data_AF-A0A6I4MRR8-F1
#
_entry.id   AF-A0A6I4MRR8-F1
#
_cell.length_a   1.000
_cell.length_b   1.000
_cell.length_c   1.000
_cell.angle_alpha   90.00
_cell.angle_beta   90.00
_cell.angle_gamma   90.00
#
_symmetry.space_group_name_H-M   'P 1'
#
loop_
_entity.id
_entity.type
_entity.pdbx_description
1 polymer ?
#
loop_
_entity_poly.entity_id
_entity_poly.type
_entity_poly.pdbx_seq_one_letter_code
_entity_poly.pdbx_strand_id
1 'polypeptide(L)'
;MDEVESYRDMAGLAVGGFPLLIALVGSGLPAWRRGFYTTYRKRRGGLAPYRAILLALLAGALLTSWFAYDLHRSEGVSLFAGDFWGGLREGTVIVGVVPSGIVGIVLVAVRALIMKSRGAVAYNARPYLSFGRLERMWRAEQAALTGELADSGPSSPAGAQARACLDVATRLYETKRAEHGDPLGAGHVLAAIVLARAGRTALNSGAPIPEELRFCALNPLHGVTADTYPLFLKRTEPASLRPLCASCRDRSMVDPDFDPWDRTLQLPGSFPQLYSGYEPFVGLDHGDGIGVDALLRGSEERLDLCARTRR
;
A
#
# COMPACT_ATOMS: atom_id res chain seq x y z
N MET A 1 51.51 11.71 17.39
CA MET A 1 50.08 12.06 17.55
C MET A 1 49.95 12.56 18.96
N ASP A 2 49.77 13.86 19.13
CA ASP A 2 49.73 14.49 20.44
C ASP A 2 48.41 14.14 21.14
N GLU A 3 48.46 13.74 22.40
CA GLU A 3 47.29 13.39 23.22
C GLU A 3 46.25 14.53 23.25
N VAL A 4 46.71 15.77 23.07
CA VAL A 4 45.89 16.98 22.98
C VAL A 4 45.03 17.01 21.72
N GLU A 5 45.54 16.51 20.60
CA GLU A 5 44.83 16.45 19.32
C GLU A 5 43.73 15.38 19.37
N SER A 6 44.03 14.22 19.97
CA SER A 6 43.05 13.15 20.19
C SER A 6 41.94 13.55 21.15
N TYR A 7 42.25 14.31 22.21
CA TYR A 7 41.24 14.82 23.15
C TYR A 7 40.33 15.87 22.52
N ARG A 8 40.87 16.74 21.65
CA ARG A 8 40.11 17.72 20.87
C ARG A 8 39.09 17.05 19.95
N ASP A 9 39.52 16.03 19.22
CA ASP A 9 38.64 15.30 18.30
C ASP A 9 37.52 14.55 19.05
N MET A 10 37.85 13.92 20.19
CA MET A 10 36.85 13.25 21.02
C MET A 10 35.85 14.22 21.65
N ALA A 11 36.29 15.40 22.09
CA ALA A 11 35.40 16.42 22.67
C ALA A 11 34.42 16.98 21.62
N GLY A 12 34.90 17.24 20.40
CA GLY A 12 34.04 17.66 19.27
C GLY A 12 33.00 16.58 18.90
N LEU A 13 33.42 15.31 18.89
CA LEU A 13 32.54 14.16 18.68
C LEU A 13 31.46 14.02 19.75
N ALA A 14 31.86 14.10 21.02
CA ALA A 14 30.97 13.88 22.16
C ALA A 14 29.95 15.01 22.34
N VAL A 15 30.36 16.27 22.12
CA VAL A 15 29.53 17.44 22.38
C VAL A 15 28.70 17.85 21.15
N GLY A 16 29.25 17.76 19.95
CA GLY A 16 28.57 18.20 18.72
C GLY A 16 27.96 17.08 17.89
N GLY A 17 28.74 16.02 17.63
CA GLY A 17 28.36 14.96 16.70
C GLY A 17 27.30 14.00 17.25
N PHE A 18 27.53 13.50 18.47
CA PHE A 18 26.67 12.47 19.08
C PHE A 18 25.24 12.95 19.37
N PRO A 19 25.01 14.14 19.96
CA PRO A 19 23.66 14.64 20.21
C PRO A 19 22.87 14.91 18.93
N LEU A 20 23.53 15.43 17.88
CA LEU A 20 22.91 15.66 16.57
C LEU A 20 22.49 14.33 15.92
N LEU A 21 23.36 13.32 15.98
CA LEU A 21 23.08 11.99 15.43
C LEU A 21 21.93 11.30 16.19
N ILE A 22 21.91 11.37 17.53
CA ILE A 22 20.81 10.85 18.34
C ILE A 22 19.51 11.60 18.04
N ALA A 23 19.55 12.92 17.84
CA ALA A 23 18.37 13.70 17.51
C ALA A 23 17.82 13.37 16.10
N LEU A 24 18.70 13.18 15.10
CA LEU A 24 18.31 12.78 13.74
C LEU A 24 17.76 11.36 13.69
N VAL A 25 18.43 10.40 14.31
CA VAL A 25 18.00 9.00 14.37
C VAL A 25 16.74 8.85 15.24
N GLY A 26 16.70 9.50 16.40
CA GLY A 26 15.59 9.47 17.34
C GLY A 26 14.33 10.19 16.88
N SER A 27 14.44 11.24 16.05
CA SER A 27 13.28 11.88 15.42
C SER A 27 12.79 11.14 14.17
N GLY A 28 13.70 10.48 13.45
CA GLY A 28 13.38 9.60 12.32
C GLY A 28 12.67 8.32 12.73
N LEU A 29 13.13 7.64 13.78
CA LEU A 29 12.66 6.31 14.20
C LEU A 29 11.14 6.22 14.51
N PRO A 30 10.49 7.17 15.20
CA PRO A 30 9.06 7.12 15.48
C PRO A 30 8.19 7.44 14.27
N ALA A 31 8.67 8.25 13.33
CA ALA A 31 8.02 8.49 12.04
C ALA A 31 8.16 7.26 11.12
N TRP A 32 9.33 6.61 11.19
CA TRP A 32 9.61 5.35 10.52
C TRP A 32 8.71 4.22 11.06
N ARG A 33 8.65 4.02 12.38
CA ARG A 33 7.78 3.03 13.05
C ARG A 33 6.29 3.24 12.76
N ARG A 34 5.80 4.48 12.74
CA ARG A 34 4.39 4.79 12.47
C ARG A 34 3.99 4.61 11.00
N GLY A 35 4.94 4.76 10.07
CA GLY A 35 4.73 4.44 8.65
C GLY A 35 4.49 2.96 8.36
N PHE A 36 4.74 2.05 9.31
CA PHE A 36 4.57 0.61 9.13
C PHE A 36 3.22 0.05 9.59
N TYR A 37 2.34 0.83 10.26
CA TYR A 37 1.12 0.28 10.88
C TYR A 37 -0.20 1.04 10.63
N THR A 38 -0.28 2.05 9.77
CA THR A 38 -1.55 2.78 9.61
C THR A 38 -2.31 2.37 8.36
N THR A 39 -3.37 1.58 8.59
CA THR A 39 -4.64 1.64 7.87
C THR A 39 -5.09 3.08 7.61
N TYR A 40 -5.85 3.22 6.53
CA TYR A 40 -6.26 4.42 5.80
C TYR A 40 -7.14 5.41 6.58
N ARG A 41 -6.69 5.91 7.74
CA ARG A 41 -7.40 6.99 8.43
C ARG A 41 -6.45 7.88 9.24
N LYS A 42 -5.86 8.88 8.58
CA LYS A 42 -5.59 10.21 9.18
C LYS A 42 -5.06 11.21 8.15
N ARG A 43 -5.98 11.99 7.58
CA ARG A 43 -5.74 13.20 6.78
C ARG A 43 -5.33 14.43 7.63
N ARG A 44 -4.72 14.23 8.81
CA ARG A 44 -4.29 15.31 9.74
C ARG A 44 -2.85 15.15 10.25
N GLY A 45 -1.98 14.49 9.48
CA GLY A 45 -0.55 14.33 9.81
C GLY A 45 0.38 15.42 9.25
N GLY A 46 -0.15 16.48 8.63
CA GLY A 46 0.66 17.58 8.11
C GLY A 46 1.25 18.41 9.26
N LEU A 47 2.57 18.61 9.26
CA LEU A 47 3.40 19.42 10.18
C LEU A 47 4.03 18.72 11.39
N ALA A 48 3.58 17.54 11.83
CA ALA A 48 4.17 16.87 12.99
C ALA A 48 5.68 16.50 12.84
N PRO A 49 6.16 15.96 11.70
CA PRO A 49 7.58 15.62 11.57
C PRO A 49 8.49 16.86 11.46
N TYR A 50 8.01 17.92 10.80
CA TYR A 50 8.77 19.17 10.64
C TYR A 50 8.95 19.91 11.98
N ARG A 51 7.96 19.86 12.88
CA ARG A 51 8.08 20.43 14.24
C ARG A 51 9.13 19.69 15.08
N ALA A 52 9.22 18.37 14.96
CA ALA A 52 10.24 17.59 15.67
C ALA A 52 11.66 17.93 15.18
N ILE A 53 11.84 18.08 13.86
CA ILE A 53 13.11 18.52 13.26
C ILE A 53 13.47 19.94 13.72
N LEU A 54 12.51 20.88 13.70
CA LEU A 54 12.73 22.26 14.15
C LEU A 54 13.12 22.33 15.64
N LEU A 55 12.43 21.58 16.50
CA LEU A 55 12.75 21.53 17.94
C LEU A 55 14.14 20.92 18.20
N ALA A 56 14.52 19.88 17.44
CA ALA A 56 15.84 19.29 17.53
C ALA A 56 16.95 20.27 17.12
N LEU A 57 16.74 21.03 16.03
CA LEU A 57 17.68 22.06 15.58
C LEU A 57 17.80 23.20 16.60
N LEU A 58 16.69 23.65 17.20
CA LEU A 58 16.69 24.67 18.24
C LEU A 58 17.42 24.21 19.51
N ALA A 59 17.19 22.96 19.93
CA ALA A 59 17.90 22.37 21.08
C ALA A 59 19.41 22.26 20.83
N GLY A 60 19.81 21.83 19.63
CA GLY A 60 21.20 21.80 19.21
C GLY A 60 21.85 23.19 19.23
N ALA A 61 21.17 24.20 18.69
CA ALA A 61 21.64 25.59 18.68
C ALA A 61 21.77 26.20 20.09
N LEU A 62 20.85 25.87 21.00
CA LEU A 62 20.92 26.34 22.38
C LEU A 62 22.08 25.70 23.15
N LEU A 63 22.32 24.40 22.97
CA LEU A 63 23.43 23.70 23.61
C LEU A 63 24.79 24.21 23.11
N THR A 64 24.95 24.43 21.80
CA THR A 64 26.18 25.01 21.26
C THR A 64 26.39 26.46 21.71
N SER A 65 25.32 27.25 21.79
CA SER A 65 25.39 28.64 22.29
C SER A 65 25.73 28.70 23.78
N TRP A 66 25.14 27.83 24.60
CA TRP A 66 25.43 27.74 26.04
C TRP A 66 26.88 27.31 26.28
N PHE A 67 27.36 26.30 25.56
CA PHE A 67 28.74 25.84 25.65
C PHE A 67 29.74 26.92 25.23
N ALA A 68 29.46 27.65 24.14
CA ALA A 68 30.28 28.78 23.70
C ALA A 68 30.33 29.91 24.74
N TYR A 69 29.20 30.19 25.40
CA TYR A 69 29.11 31.19 26.46
C TYR A 69 29.90 30.79 27.71
N ASP A 70 29.79 29.53 28.14
CA ASP A 70 30.51 29.01 29.31
C ASP A 70 32.04 29.02 29.07
N LEU A 71 32.46 28.63 27.87
CA LEU A 71 33.85 28.76 27.42
C LEU A 71 34.33 30.21 27.51
N HIS A 72 33.55 31.18 27.04
CA HIS A 72 33.91 32.59 27.07
C HIS A 72 33.99 33.16 28.49
N ARG A 73 33.23 32.60 29.44
CA ARG A 73 33.18 33.05 30.83
C ARG A 73 34.34 32.49 31.67
N SER A 74 34.90 31.34 31.30
CA SER A 74 36.07 30.80 31.99
C SER A 74 37.30 31.70 31.72
N GLU A 75 37.89 32.32 32.75
CA GLU A 75 38.91 33.39 32.63
C GLU A 75 40.29 32.93 32.06
N GLY A 76 40.37 31.75 31.42
CA GLY A 76 41.61 31.16 30.88
C GLY A 76 41.80 31.25 29.35
N VAL A 77 41.06 32.13 28.66
CA VAL A 77 40.83 32.00 27.19
C VAL A 77 41.83 32.75 26.30
N SER A 78 42.92 33.30 26.85
CA SER A 78 43.97 33.92 26.00
C SER A 78 44.84 32.90 25.24
N LEU A 79 44.79 31.61 25.59
CA LEU A 79 45.55 30.54 24.91
C LEU A 79 44.75 29.75 23.85
N PHE A 80 43.44 30.00 23.69
CA PHE A 80 42.57 29.16 22.83
C PHE A 80 41.84 29.92 21.71
N ALA A 81 41.85 31.25 21.68
CA ALA A 81 40.99 32.03 20.80
C ALA A 81 41.30 31.90 19.28
N GLY A 82 42.54 31.55 18.90
CA GLY A 82 42.92 31.40 17.49
C GLY A 82 42.60 30.02 16.90
N ASP A 83 43.10 28.95 17.54
CA ASP A 83 43.09 27.61 16.95
C ASP A 83 41.86 26.78 17.34
N PHE A 84 41.17 27.12 18.43
CA PHE A 84 40.00 26.37 18.89
C PHE A 84 38.80 26.54 17.94
N TRP A 85 38.54 27.76 17.48
CA TRP A 85 37.43 28.01 16.56
C TRP A 85 37.66 27.42 15.17
N GLY A 86 38.91 27.36 14.73
CA GLY A 86 39.33 26.64 13.52
C GLY A 86 39.04 25.14 13.64
N GLY A 87 39.57 24.49 14.68
CA GLY A 87 39.35 23.06 14.94
C GLY A 87 37.89 22.70 15.21
N LEU A 88 37.13 23.55 15.90
CA LEU A 88 35.68 23.34 16.11
C LEU A 88 34.90 23.44 14.80
N ARG A 89 35.21 24.43 13.95
CA ARG A 89 34.57 24.59 12.65
C ARG A 89 34.86 23.41 11.72
N GLU A 90 36.13 22.99 11.65
CA GLU A 90 36.54 21.83 10.87
C GLU A 90 35.93 20.53 11.42
N GLY A 91 35.96 20.33 12.74
CA GLY A 91 35.34 19.18 13.40
C GLY A 91 33.81 19.13 13.20
N THR A 92 33.11 20.26 13.23
CA THR A 92 31.66 20.31 13.01
C THR A 92 31.30 20.01 11.55
N VAL A 93 32.11 20.46 10.58
CA VAL A 93 31.88 20.18 9.16
C VAL A 93 32.21 18.72 8.84
N ILE A 94 33.36 18.23 9.28
CA ILE A 94 33.85 16.88 8.97
C ILE A 94 33.02 15.82 9.72
N VAL A 95 32.66 16.07 10.98
CA VAL A 95 31.99 15.07 11.84
C VAL A 95 30.50 15.31 12.02
N GLY A 96 29.99 16.52 11.78
CA GLY A 96 28.56 16.82 11.85
C GLY A 96 27.87 16.72 10.50
N VAL A 97 28.36 17.48 9.51
CA VAL A 97 27.66 17.66 8.22
C VAL A 97 27.84 16.47 7.30
N VAL A 98 29.08 16.00 7.13
CA VAL A 98 29.38 14.90 6.19
C VAL A 98 28.68 13.60 6.59
N PRO A 99 28.82 13.06 7.81
CA PRO A 99 28.15 11.81 8.17
C PRO A 99 26.63 11.96 8.27
N SER A 100 26.09 13.10 8.71
CA SER A 100 24.62 13.33 8.71
C SER A 100 24.06 13.37 7.28
N GLY A 101 24.78 13.99 6.34
CA GLY A 101 24.45 13.98 4.92
C GLY A 101 24.50 12.57 4.33
N ILE A 102 25.56 11.81 4.63
CA ILE A 102 25.71 10.41 4.20
C ILE A 102 24.58 9.55 4.77
N VAL A 103 24.28 9.64 6.07
CA VAL A 103 23.17 8.89 6.70
C VAL A 103 21.83 9.27 6.08
N GLY A 104 21.58 10.56 5.82
CA GLY A 104 20.38 11.01 5.13
C GLY A 104 20.24 10.41 3.72
N ILE A 105 21.32 10.44 2.93
CA ILE A 105 21.36 9.84 1.59
C ILE A 105 21.14 8.32 1.67
N VAL A 106 21.82 7.64 2.59
CA VAL A 106 21.67 6.19 2.80
C VAL A 106 20.24 5.85 3.22
N LEU A 107 19.61 6.60 4.13
CA LEU A 107 18.22 6.36 4.54
C LEU A 107 17.24 6.58 3.38
N VAL A 108 17.47 7.58 2.53
CA VAL A 108 16.66 7.81 1.31
C VAL A 108 16.88 6.67 0.30
N ALA A 109 18.12 6.26 0.06
CA ALA A 109 18.46 5.16 -0.83
C ALA A 109 17.90 3.82 -0.34
N VAL A 110 18.03 3.52 0.97
CA VAL A 110 17.44 2.34 1.61
C VAL A 110 15.93 2.39 1.56
N ARG A 111 15.29 3.55 1.78
CA ARG A 111 13.84 3.71 1.59
C ARG A 111 13.44 3.45 0.14
N ALA A 112 14.16 4.01 -0.83
CA ALA A 112 13.91 3.77 -2.25
C ALA A 112 14.10 2.29 -2.62
N LEU A 113 15.14 1.64 -2.09
CA LEU A 113 15.42 0.23 -2.28
C LEU A 113 14.41 -0.68 -1.57
N ILE A 114 13.92 -0.31 -0.38
CA ILE A 114 12.87 -1.05 0.34
C ILE A 114 11.51 -0.83 -0.33
N MET A 115 11.21 0.37 -0.83
CA MET A 115 10.00 0.60 -1.64
C MET A 115 10.08 -0.14 -2.96
N LYS A 116 11.26 -0.18 -3.60
CA LYS A 116 11.53 -0.98 -4.80
C LYS A 116 11.47 -2.48 -4.49
N SER A 117 12.01 -2.94 -3.37
CA SER A 117 12.05 -4.36 -3.00
C SER A 117 10.72 -4.85 -2.46
N ARG A 118 9.96 -4.05 -1.71
CA ARG A 118 8.57 -4.38 -1.31
C ARG A 118 7.61 -4.23 -2.47
N GLY A 119 7.83 -3.24 -3.33
CA GLY A 119 7.22 -3.14 -4.65
C GLY A 119 7.46 -4.39 -5.47
N ALA A 120 8.68 -4.96 -5.42
CA ALA A 120 9.11 -6.21 -6.06
C ALA A 120 8.69 -7.50 -5.32
N VAL A 121 8.49 -7.48 -4.00
CA VAL A 121 8.15 -8.66 -3.18
C VAL A 121 6.64 -8.85 -3.10
N ALA A 122 5.85 -7.76 -3.06
CA ALA A 122 4.42 -7.83 -3.40
C ALA A 122 4.19 -8.26 -4.87
N TYR A 123 5.23 -8.10 -5.71
CA TYR A 123 5.29 -8.45 -7.13
C TYR A 123 5.61 -9.91 -7.43
N ASN A 124 6.05 -10.71 -6.44
CA ASN A 124 6.30 -12.14 -6.66
C ASN A 124 5.03 -13.00 -6.49
N ALA A 125 3.86 -12.37 -6.33
CA ALA A 125 2.59 -13.07 -6.51
C ALA A 125 2.41 -13.35 -8.01
N ARG A 126 2.95 -14.51 -8.44
CA ARG A 126 2.79 -15.09 -9.78
C ARG A 126 1.42 -14.71 -10.37
N PRO A 127 1.35 -14.07 -11.55
CA PRO A 127 0.08 -13.63 -12.17
C PRO A 127 -0.89 -14.77 -12.48
N TYR A 128 -0.43 -16.02 -12.34
CA TYR A 128 -1.23 -17.23 -12.42
C TYR A 128 -1.82 -17.60 -11.06
N LEU A 129 -3.13 -17.42 -10.91
CA LEU A 129 -3.86 -18.08 -9.84
C LEU A 129 -4.10 -19.53 -10.21
N SER A 130 -3.64 -20.47 -9.38
CA SER A 130 -4.07 -21.85 -9.52
C SER A 130 -5.50 -22.00 -9.02
N PHE A 131 -6.23 -22.95 -9.59
CA PHE A 131 -7.60 -23.22 -9.19
C PHE A 131 -7.73 -23.61 -7.72
N GLY A 132 -6.83 -24.47 -7.22
CA GLY A 132 -6.79 -24.82 -5.80
C GLY A 132 -6.53 -23.61 -4.89
N ARG A 133 -5.86 -22.57 -5.38
CA ARG A 133 -5.71 -21.30 -4.65
C ARG A 133 -7.02 -20.51 -4.62
N LEU A 134 -7.72 -20.42 -5.75
CA LEU A 134 -9.05 -19.80 -5.82
C LEU A 134 -10.04 -20.49 -4.87
N GLU A 135 -10.08 -21.83 -4.84
CA GLU A 135 -10.97 -22.55 -3.92
C GLU A 135 -10.66 -22.28 -2.44
N ARG A 136 -9.39 -22.21 -2.07
CA ARG A 136 -9.01 -21.85 -0.69
C ARG A 136 -9.43 -20.42 -0.36
N MET A 137 -9.24 -19.49 -1.30
CA MET A 137 -9.68 -18.11 -1.12
C MET A 137 -11.20 -18.01 -0.97
N TRP A 138 -11.95 -18.71 -1.81
CA TRP A 138 -13.41 -18.78 -1.69
C TRP A 138 -13.85 -19.27 -0.32
N ARG A 139 -13.34 -20.41 0.16
CA ARG A 139 -13.70 -20.95 1.49
C ARG A 139 -13.39 -19.97 2.62
N ALA A 140 -12.24 -19.29 2.53
CA ALA A 140 -11.84 -18.29 3.52
C ALA A 140 -12.78 -17.07 3.53
N GLU A 141 -13.11 -16.54 2.35
CA GLU A 141 -14.01 -15.37 2.24
C GLU A 141 -15.46 -15.72 2.58
N GLN A 142 -15.93 -16.91 2.19
CA GLN A 142 -17.25 -17.40 2.55
C GLN A 142 -17.38 -17.54 4.07
N ALA A 143 -16.42 -18.20 4.72
CA ALA A 143 -16.43 -18.34 6.18
C ALA A 143 -16.38 -16.98 6.90
N ALA A 144 -15.55 -16.06 6.41
CA ALA A 144 -15.44 -14.71 6.98
C ALA A 144 -16.75 -13.92 6.83
N LEU A 145 -17.35 -13.90 5.64
CA LEU A 145 -18.61 -13.19 5.40
C LEU A 145 -19.77 -13.79 6.21
N THR A 146 -19.87 -15.12 6.28
CA THR A 146 -20.90 -15.78 7.09
C THR A 146 -20.76 -15.45 8.57
N GLY A 147 -19.52 -15.41 9.09
CA GLY A 147 -19.25 -14.99 10.47
C GLY A 147 -19.66 -13.53 10.73
N GLU A 148 -19.20 -12.61 9.88
CA GLU A 148 -19.56 -11.18 9.99
C GLU A 148 -21.07 -10.96 9.87
N LEU A 149 -21.78 -11.73 9.04
CA LEU A 149 -23.23 -11.69 8.92
C LEU A 149 -23.96 -12.19 10.17
N ALA A 150 -23.42 -13.19 10.86
CA ALA A 150 -24.00 -13.69 12.11
C ALA A 150 -23.92 -12.65 13.23
N ASP A 151 -22.84 -11.86 13.24
CA ASP A 151 -22.65 -10.75 14.18
C ASP A 151 -23.45 -9.49 13.78
N SER A 152 -23.87 -9.41 12.51
CA SER A 152 -24.63 -8.28 11.96
C SER A 152 -26.14 -8.48 12.19
N GLY A 153 -26.79 -7.54 12.87
CA GLY A 153 -28.24 -7.58 13.07
C GLY A 153 -29.04 -7.75 11.76
N PRO A 154 -30.21 -8.42 11.79
CA PRO A 154 -30.92 -8.88 10.60
C PRO A 154 -31.44 -7.76 9.68
N SER A 155 -31.48 -6.49 10.10
CA SER A 155 -32.30 -5.45 9.45
C SER A 155 -31.52 -4.28 8.82
N SER A 156 -30.19 -4.35 8.67
CA SER A 156 -29.44 -3.25 8.03
C SER A 156 -29.44 -3.36 6.49
N PRO A 157 -29.48 -2.24 5.74
CA PRO A 157 -29.31 -2.25 4.28
C PRO A 157 -27.98 -2.88 3.83
N ALA A 158 -26.89 -2.63 4.57
CA ALA A 158 -25.60 -3.27 4.34
C ALA A 158 -25.69 -4.80 4.50
N GLY A 159 -26.41 -5.26 5.52
CA GLY A 159 -26.67 -6.69 5.75
C GLY A 159 -27.50 -7.33 4.64
N ALA A 160 -28.46 -6.60 4.06
CA ALA A 160 -29.24 -7.06 2.92
C ALA A 160 -28.36 -7.25 1.67
N GLN A 161 -27.54 -6.26 1.30
CA GLN A 161 -26.62 -6.39 0.16
C GLN A 161 -25.56 -7.48 0.41
N ALA A 162 -25.03 -7.59 1.63
CA ALA A 162 -24.08 -8.64 1.98
C ALA A 162 -24.66 -10.06 1.89
N ARG A 163 -25.93 -10.25 2.27
CA ARG A 163 -26.64 -11.52 2.07
C ARG A 163 -26.89 -11.83 0.59
N ALA A 164 -27.28 -10.84 -0.21
CA ALA A 164 -27.44 -11.01 -1.66
C ALA A 164 -26.11 -11.42 -2.32
N CYS A 165 -25.01 -10.75 -1.96
CA CYS A 165 -23.66 -11.13 -2.37
C CYS A 165 -23.31 -12.57 -1.98
N LEU A 166 -23.57 -12.99 -0.74
CA LEU A 166 -23.26 -14.35 -0.28
C LEU A 166 -24.09 -15.43 -1.00
N ASP A 167 -25.38 -15.18 -1.22
CA ASP A 167 -26.29 -16.09 -1.91
C ASP A 167 -25.85 -16.34 -3.35
N VAL A 168 -25.69 -15.26 -4.12
CA VAL A 168 -25.24 -15.32 -5.53
C VAL A 168 -23.85 -15.96 -5.61
N ALA A 169 -22.92 -15.58 -4.73
CA ALA A 169 -21.58 -16.15 -4.70
C ALA A 169 -21.58 -17.67 -4.45
N THR A 170 -22.43 -18.13 -3.53
CA THR A 170 -22.56 -19.56 -3.20
C THR A 170 -23.14 -20.33 -4.39
N ARG A 171 -24.20 -19.81 -5.03
CA ARG A 171 -24.80 -20.40 -6.24
C ARG A 171 -23.81 -20.48 -7.41
N LEU A 172 -23.00 -19.44 -7.64
CA LEU A 172 -21.93 -19.44 -8.64
C LEU A 172 -20.91 -20.55 -8.38
N TYR A 173 -20.45 -20.67 -7.13
CA TYR A 173 -19.47 -21.69 -6.75
C TYR A 173 -20.03 -23.11 -6.87
N GLU A 174 -21.29 -23.33 -6.47
CA GLU A 174 -21.97 -24.63 -6.58
C GLU A 174 -22.23 -25.03 -8.02
N THR A 175 -22.65 -24.09 -8.87
CA THR A 175 -22.86 -24.32 -10.31
C THR A 175 -21.58 -24.82 -10.96
N LYS A 176 -20.46 -24.14 -10.70
CA LYS A 176 -19.12 -24.58 -11.11
C LYS A 176 -18.76 -25.96 -10.54
N ARG A 177 -19.14 -26.25 -9.29
CA ARG A 177 -18.80 -27.54 -8.67
C ARG A 177 -19.55 -28.67 -9.38
N ALA A 178 -20.76 -28.44 -9.86
CA ALA A 178 -21.51 -29.42 -10.66
C ALA A 178 -20.88 -29.66 -12.04
N GLU A 179 -20.23 -28.66 -12.62
CA GLU A 179 -19.59 -28.71 -13.94
C GLU A 179 -18.15 -29.26 -13.87
N HIS A 180 -18.02 -30.51 -13.38
CA HIS A 180 -16.72 -31.18 -13.28
C HIS A 180 -15.97 -31.20 -14.63
N GLY A 181 -14.78 -30.59 -14.65
CA GLY A 181 -13.84 -30.66 -15.78
C GLY A 181 -13.76 -29.41 -16.66
N ASP A 182 -14.58 -28.38 -16.43
CA ASP A 182 -14.53 -27.17 -17.25
C ASP A 182 -13.55 -26.11 -16.69
N PRO A 183 -12.45 -25.79 -17.40
CA PRO A 183 -11.56 -24.67 -17.06
C PRO A 183 -12.27 -23.30 -17.03
N LEU A 184 -13.44 -23.16 -17.67
CA LEU A 184 -14.25 -21.92 -17.63
C LEU A 184 -14.82 -21.62 -16.23
N GLY A 185 -14.83 -22.60 -15.32
CA GLY A 185 -15.29 -22.43 -13.94
C GLY A 185 -14.44 -21.48 -13.09
N ALA A 186 -13.22 -21.13 -13.52
CA ALA A 186 -12.36 -20.22 -12.76
C ALA A 186 -12.97 -18.82 -12.59
N GLY A 187 -13.67 -18.32 -13.62
CA GLY A 187 -14.37 -17.04 -13.58
C GLY A 187 -15.50 -17.02 -12.55
N HIS A 188 -16.30 -18.08 -12.49
CA HIS A 188 -17.36 -18.25 -11.49
C HIS A 188 -16.81 -18.24 -10.06
N VAL A 189 -15.70 -18.95 -9.80
CA VAL A 189 -15.06 -18.94 -8.48
C VAL A 189 -14.48 -17.56 -8.16
N LEU A 190 -13.86 -16.87 -9.13
CA LEU A 190 -13.37 -15.51 -8.93
C LEU A 190 -14.53 -14.55 -8.58
N ALA A 191 -15.63 -14.58 -9.33
CA ALA A 191 -16.80 -13.74 -9.10
C ALA A 191 -17.39 -14.00 -7.71
N ALA A 192 -17.49 -15.26 -7.30
CA ALA A 192 -17.92 -15.62 -5.95
C ALA A 192 -17.03 -14.97 -4.86
N ILE A 193 -15.70 -15.03 -5.03
CA ILE A 193 -14.75 -14.39 -4.11
C ILE A 193 -14.94 -12.86 -4.08
N VAL A 194 -15.05 -12.24 -5.25
CA VAL A 194 -15.19 -10.78 -5.40
C VAL A 194 -16.51 -10.30 -4.76
N LEU A 195 -17.62 -11.00 -4.99
CA LEU A 195 -18.91 -10.73 -4.36
C LEU A 195 -18.85 -10.91 -2.84
N ALA A 196 -18.21 -11.98 -2.33
CA ALA A 196 -18.05 -12.15 -0.89
C ALA A 196 -17.25 -10.98 -0.27
N ARG A 197 -16.18 -10.53 -0.91
CA ARG A 197 -15.42 -9.34 -0.46
C ARG A 197 -16.23 -8.05 -0.51
N ALA A 198 -17.08 -7.89 -1.53
CA ALA A 198 -18.00 -6.77 -1.60
C ALA A 198 -19.02 -6.80 -0.45
N GLY A 199 -19.62 -7.95 -0.17
CA GLY A 199 -20.52 -8.12 0.98
C GLY A 199 -19.85 -7.74 2.30
N ARG A 200 -18.62 -8.21 2.53
CA ARG A 200 -17.83 -7.83 3.72
C ARG A 200 -17.53 -6.33 3.76
N THR A 201 -17.22 -5.72 2.62
CA THR A 201 -16.96 -4.28 2.54
C THR A 201 -18.21 -3.47 2.91
N ALA A 202 -19.39 -3.90 2.46
CA ALA A 202 -20.66 -3.29 2.85
C ALA A 202 -20.86 -3.37 4.38
N LEU A 203 -20.70 -4.56 4.98
CA LEU A 203 -20.83 -4.77 6.43
C LEU A 203 -19.85 -3.90 7.23
N ASN A 204 -18.57 -3.91 6.87
CA ASN A 204 -17.53 -3.16 7.56
C ASN A 204 -17.73 -1.64 7.47
N SER A 205 -18.36 -1.15 6.40
CA SER A 205 -18.70 0.26 6.26
C SER A 205 -19.99 0.66 6.98
N GLY A 206 -20.85 -0.31 7.29
CA GLY A 206 -22.19 -0.08 7.83
C GLY A 206 -23.21 0.41 6.81
N ALA A 207 -22.84 0.52 5.52
CA ALA A 207 -23.69 0.97 4.43
C ALA A 207 -23.56 0.07 3.19
N PRO A 208 -24.56 0.02 2.31
CA PRO A 208 -24.41 -0.58 1.00
C PRO A 208 -23.27 0.08 0.22
N ILE A 209 -22.58 -0.68 -0.63
CA ILE A 209 -21.59 -0.15 -1.56
C ILE A 209 -22.32 0.70 -2.61
N PRO A 210 -21.96 1.97 -2.77
CA PRO A 210 -22.56 2.84 -3.79
C PRO A 210 -22.26 2.39 -5.22
N GLU A 211 -23.16 2.70 -6.17
CA GLU A 211 -23.04 2.32 -7.59
C GLU A 211 -21.82 2.95 -8.29
N GLU A 212 -21.33 4.09 -7.80
CA GLU A 212 -20.12 4.73 -8.31
C GLU A 212 -18.84 3.97 -7.95
N LEU A 213 -18.87 3.10 -6.93
CA LEU A 213 -17.71 2.29 -6.56
C LEU A 213 -17.60 1.08 -7.48
N ARG A 214 -16.45 0.97 -8.16
CA ARG A 214 -16.19 -0.08 -9.15
C ARG A 214 -15.02 -0.94 -8.69
N PHE A 215 -15.02 -2.22 -9.06
CA PHE A 215 -13.88 -3.09 -8.83
C PHE A 215 -12.66 -2.61 -9.63
N CYS A 216 -11.47 -2.80 -9.06
CA CYS A 216 -10.23 -2.49 -9.75
C CYS A 216 -10.13 -3.24 -11.09
N ALA A 217 -9.97 -2.49 -12.18
CA ALA A 217 -9.97 -3.00 -13.55
C ALA A 217 -8.81 -3.98 -13.83
N LEU A 218 -7.68 -3.85 -13.12
CA LEU A 218 -6.55 -4.78 -13.28
C LEU A 218 -6.70 -6.04 -12.44
N ASN A 219 -7.27 -5.94 -11.24
CA ASN A 219 -7.44 -7.08 -10.35
C ASN A 219 -8.63 -6.86 -9.42
N PRO A 220 -9.80 -7.47 -9.70
CA PRO A 220 -11.01 -7.23 -8.92
C PRO A 220 -10.89 -7.76 -7.48
N LEU A 221 -9.92 -8.64 -7.20
CA LEU A 221 -9.63 -9.09 -5.84
C LEU A 221 -9.12 -7.96 -4.94
N HIS A 222 -8.61 -6.86 -5.48
CA HIS A 222 -8.19 -5.71 -4.68
C HIS A 222 -9.38 -4.92 -4.10
N GLY A 223 -10.61 -5.27 -4.47
CA GLY A 223 -11.82 -4.62 -3.98
C GLY A 223 -12.25 -3.44 -4.83
N VAL A 224 -13.18 -2.67 -4.27
CA VAL A 224 -13.80 -1.51 -4.94
C VAL A 224 -12.99 -0.22 -4.74
N THR A 225 -13.10 0.68 -5.70
CA THR A 225 -12.44 2.00 -5.71
C THR A 225 -13.34 3.04 -6.36
N ALA A 226 -13.25 4.27 -5.87
CA ALA A 226 -13.87 5.45 -6.52
C ALA A 226 -12.91 6.10 -7.53
N ASP A 227 -11.61 5.88 -7.36
CA ASP A 227 -10.60 6.58 -8.13
C ASP A 227 -10.50 5.97 -9.54
N THR A 228 -10.55 6.83 -10.55
CA THR A 228 -10.33 6.47 -11.94
C THR A 228 -9.05 7.09 -12.49
N TYR A 229 -8.37 6.36 -13.36
CA TYR A 229 -7.10 6.79 -13.95
C TYR A 229 -7.03 6.43 -15.42
N PRO A 230 -6.38 7.25 -16.26
CA PRO A 230 -6.15 6.92 -17.65
C PRO A 230 -5.26 5.67 -17.72
N LEU A 231 -5.81 4.61 -18.30
CA LEU A 231 -5.15 3.33 -18.47
C LEU A 231 -5.27 2.90 -19.93
N PHE A 232 -4.14 2.55 -20.52
CA PHE A 232 -4.10 1.76 -21.75
C PHE A 232 -4.38 0.32 -21.34
N LEU A 233 -5.29 -0.38 -22.02
CA LEU A 233 -5.37 -1.84 -21.88
C LEU A 233 -4.56 -2.49 -22.98
N LYS A 234 -4.76 -2.12 -24.25
CA LYS A 234 -3.86 -2.48 -25.35
C LYS A 234 -3.01 -1.28 -25.75
N ARG A 235 -1.77 -1.54 -26.18
CA ARG A 235 -0.87 -0.50 -26.71
C ARG A 235 -1.46 0.24 -27.92
N THR A 236 -2.35 -0.42 -28.66
CA THR A 236 -3.04 0.12 -29.84
C THR A 236 -4.34 0.86 -29.52
N GLU A 237 -4.83 0.79 -28.28
CA GLU A 237 -6.06 1.44 -27.85
C GLU A 237 -5.75 2.78 -27.15
N PRO A 238 -6.61 3.80 -27.27
CA PRO A 238 -6.43 5.04 -26.52
C PRO A 238 -6.57 4.79 -25.02
N ALA A 239 -5.84 5.56 -24.21
CA ALA A 239 -6.04 5.57 -22.77
C ALA A 239 -7.48 5.96 -22.44
N SER A 240 -8.09 5.20 -21.55
CA SER A 240 -9.45 5.45 -21.06
C SER A 240 -9.45 5.47 -19.54
N LEU A 241 -10.37 6.21 -18.94
CA LEU A 241 -10.47 6.30 -17.48
C LEU A 241 -10.98 4.96 -16.94
N ARG A 242 -10.18 4.30 -16.10
CA ARG A 242 -10.50 3.00 -15.50
C ARG A 242 -10.40 3.06 -13.98
N PRO A 243 -11.27 2.37 -13.24
CA PRO A 243 -11.16 2.28 -11.79
C PRO A 243 -9.92 1.50 -11.39
N LEU A 244 -8.98 2.14 -10.67
CA LEU A 244 -7.78 1.48 -10.17
C LEU A 244 -7.61 1.74 -8.69
N CYS A 245 -7.30 0.68 -7.93
CA CYS A 245 -6.85 0.86 -6.57
C CYS A 245 -5.46 1.53 -6.55
N ALA A 246 -5.12 2.20 -5.45
CA ALA A 246 -3.86 2.94 -5.32
C ALA A 246 -2.62 2.09 -5.70
N SER A 247 -2.60 0.81 -5.28
CA SER A 247 -1.51 -0.11 -5.62
C SER A 247 -1.41 -0.40 -7.13
N CYS A 248 -2.54 -0.60 -7.80
CA CYS A 248 -2.57 -0.85 -9.25
C CYS A 248 -2.24 0.42 -10.06
N ARG A 249 -2.67 1.59 -9.59
CA ARG A 249 -2.31 2.88 -10.17
C ARG A 249 -0.82 3.16 -10.06
N ASP A 250 -0.25 3.06 -8.86
CA ASP A 250 1.16 3.35 -8.65
C ASP A 250 2.03 2.42 -9.51
N ARG A 251 1.59 1.17 -9.68
CA ARG A 251 2.21 0.22 -10.61
C ARG A 251 2.09 0.65 -12.08
N SER A 252 0.91 1.10 -12.52
CA SER A 252 0.70 1.49 -13.91
C SER A 252 1.54 2.71 -14.31
N MET A 253 1.91 3.57 -13.35
CA MET A 253 2.72 4.76 -13.59
C MET A 253 4.24 4.50 -13.63
N VAL A 254 4.76 3.49 -12.92
CA VAL A 254 6.22 3.27 -12.79
C VAL A 254 6.86 2.66 -14.04
N ASP A 255 6.09 1.92 -14.82
CA ASP A 255 6.57 1.25 -16.03
C ASP A 255 5.44 1.27 -17.07
N PRO A 256 5.36 2.35 -17.88
CA PRO A 256 4.25 2.58 -18.81
C PRO A 256 4.36 1.76 -20.11
N ASP A 257 5.56 1.24 -20.43
CA ASP A 257 5.80 0.45 -21.64
C ASP A 257 5.38 -1.02 -21.51
N PHE A 258 5.06 -1.46 -20.28
CA PHE A 258 4.64 -2.81 -19.99
C PHE A 258 3.20 -3.07 -20.44
N ASP A 259 2.98 -4.21 -21.11
CA ASP A 259 1.66 -4.59 -21.58
C ASP A 259 0.68 -4.71 -20.38
N PRO A 260 -0.37 -3.88 -20.31
CA PRO A 260 -1.38 -3.95 -19.25
C PRO A 260 -2.04 -5.33 -19.14
N TRP A 261 -2.09 -6.10 -20.24
CA TRP A 261 -2.58 -7.50 -20.26
C TRP A 261 -1.72 -8.44 -19.42
N ASP A 262 -0.43 -8.16 -19.30
CA ASP A 262 0.48 -8.90 -18.44
C ASP A 262 0.34 -8.52 -16.96
N ARG A 263 -0.42 -7.44 -16.66
CA ARG A 263 -0.69 -6.97 -15.29
C ARG A 263 -2.07 -7.33 -14.78
N THR A 264 -3.01 -7.56 -15.69
CA THR A 264 -4.35 -8.02 -15.36
C THR A 264 -4.32 -9.40 -14.74
N LEU A 265 -5.24 -9.65 -13.82
CA LEU A 265 -5.37 -10.95 -13.17
C LEU A 265 -5.64 -12.04 -14.22
N GLN A 266 -4.74 -13.02 -14.32
CA GLN A 266 -4.89 -14.17 -15.20
C GLN A 266 -5.48 -15.34 -14.42
N LEU A 267 -6.46 -16.00 -15.03
CA LEU A 267 -7.14 -17.15 -14.45
C LEU A 267 -6.61 -18.46 -15.05
N PRO A 268 -6.69 -19.57 -14.31
CA PRO A 268 -6.26 -20.87 -14.80
C PRO A 268 -7.21 -21.33 -15.92
N GLY A 269 -6.65 -21.81 -17.04
CA GLY A 269 -7.41 -22.36 -18.16
C GLY A 269 -6.48 -22.97 -19.23
N SER A 270 -7.06 -23.52 -20.30
CA SER A 270 -6.31 -24.11 -21.42
C SER A 270 -5.36 -23.12 -22.09
N PHE A 271 -5.72 -21.83 -22.06
CA PHE A 271 -4.86 -20.70 -22.34
C PHE A 271 -5.08 -19.67 -21.24
N PRO A 272 -4.04 -19.05 -20.66
CA PRO A 272 -4.22 -17.98 -19.69
C PRO A 272 -5.00 -16.85 -20.37
N GLN A 273 -6.22 -16.64 -19.93
CA GLN A 273 -7.03 -15.50 -20.36
C GLN A 273 -7.14 -14.51 -19.21
N LEU A 274 -7.37 -13.25 -19.55
CA LEU A 274 -7.71 -12.25 -18.56
C LEU A 274 -9.02 -12.63 -17.88
N TYR A 275 -9.16 -12.27 -16.61
CA TYR A 275 -10.41 -12.51 -15.89
C TYR A 275 -11.64 -11.93 -16.61
N SER A 276 -11.48 -10.82 -17.34
CA SER A 276 -12.53 -10.19 -18.14
C SER A 276 -13.04 -11.05 -19.29
N GLY A 277 -12.24 -12.04 -19.74
CA GLY A 277 -12.63 -13.03 -20.73
C GLY A 277 -13.43 -14.21 -20.17
N TYR A 278 -13.64 -14.28 -18.85
CA TYR A 278 -14.41 -15.36 -18.22
C TYR A 278 -15.76 -14.89 -17.74
N GLU A 279 -16.77 -15.76 -17.84
CA GLU A 279 -18.05 -15.54 -17.18
C GLU A 279 -17.91 -15.52 -15.65
N PRO A 280 -18.72 -14.71 -14.93
CA PRO A 280 -19.75 -13.79 -15.42
C PRO A 280 -19.23 -12.39 -15.78
N PHE A 281 -17.91 -12.20 -15.91
CA PHE A 281 -17.34 -10.89 -16.20
C PHE A 281 -17.51 -10.46 -17.67
N VAL A 282 -17.59 -11.43 -18.60
CA VAL A 282 -17.75 -11.15 -20.03
C VAL A 282 -18.99 -10.31 -20.29
N GLY A 283 -18.82 -9.22 -21.06
CA GLY A 283 -19.92 -8.35 -21.46
C GLY A 283 -20.36 -7.34 -20.39
N LEU A 284 -19.80 -7.40 -19.18
CA LEU A 284 -19.93 -6.33 -18.20
C LEU A 284 -18.97 -5.22 -18.57
N ASP A 285 -19.49 -4.02 -18.89
CA ASP A 285 -18.77 -2.86 -19.42
C ASP A 285 -17.34 -2.73 -18.88
N HIS A 286 -16.39 -3.33 -19.61
CA HIS A 286 -14.99 -3.33 -19.19
C HIS A 286 -14.45 -1.90 -19.18
N GLY A 287 -15.04 -1.05 -20.06
CA GLY A 287 -14.88 0.40 -20.20
C GLY A 287 -14.78 1.14 -18.88
N ASP A 288 -15.87 1.17 -18.13
CA ASP A 288 -15.99 1.98 -16.91
C ASP A 288 -15.73 1.18 -15.63
N GLY A 289 -15.50 -0.12 -15.80
CA GLY A 289 -15.29 -1.07 -14.71
C GLY A 289 -16.59 -1.58 -14.10
N ILE A 290 -16.44 -2.68 -13.38
CA ILE A 290 -17.58 -3.49 -12.94
C ILE A 290 -18.03 -3.01 -11.57
N GLY A 291 -19.28 -2.54 -11.47
CA GLY A 291 -19.93 -2.23 -10.20
C GLY A 291 -20.43 -3.50 -9.49
N VAL A 292 -20.67 -3.42 -8.18
CA VAL A 292 -21.18 -4.55 -7.40
C VAL A 292 -22.54 -5.01 -7.93
N ASP A 293 -23.47 -4.08 -8.13
CA ASP A 293 -24.84 -4.41 -8.58
C ASP A 293 -24.86 -4.95 -10.01
N ALA A 294 -23.97 -4.45 -10.88
CA ALA A 294 -23.80 -4.99 -12.23
C ALA A 294 -23.28 -6.43 -12.20
N LEU A 295 -22.30 -6.73 -11.32
CA LEU A 295 -21.79 -8.09 -11.15
C LEU A 295 -22.84 -9.02 -10.55
N LEU A 296 -23.61 -8.57 -9.57
CA LEU A 296 -24.74 -9.32 -9.00
C LEU A 296 -25.75 -9.69 -10.09
N ARG A 297 -26.28 -8.69 -10.81
CA ARG A 297 -27.29 -8.89 -11.83
C ARG A 297 -26.80 -9.81 -12.96
N GLY A 298 -25.61 -9.55 -13.50
CA GLY A 298 -25.02 -10.39 -14.55
C GLY A 298 -24.76 -11.83 -14.09
N SER A 299 -24.41 -12.03 -12.82
CA SER A 299 -24.25 -13.37 -12.23
C SER A 299 -25.59 -14.09 -12.09
N GLU A 300 -26.65 -13.41 -11.65
CA GLU A 300 -28.00 -13.97 -11.52
C GLU A 300 -28.57 -14.35 -12.88
N GLU A 301 -28.51 -13.46 -13.86
CA GLU A 301 -28.96 -13.72 -15.24
C GLU A 301 -28.26 -14.95 -15.83
N ARG A 302 -26.96 -15.10 -15.54
CA ARG A 302 -26.19 -16.26 -16.00
C ARG A 302 -26.60 -17.55 -15.30
N LEU A 303 -26.76 -17.52 -13.97
CA LEU A 303 -27.24 -18.66 -13.20
C LEU A 303 -28.61 -19.14 -13.69
N ASP A 304 -29.50 -18.21 -14.02
CA ASP A 304 -30.84 -18.51 -14.55
C ASP A 304 -30.79 -19.09 -15.98
N LEU A 305 -29.85 -18.62 -16.80
CA LEU A 305 -29.61 -19.22 -18.11
C LEU A 305 -29.11 -20.66 -17.98
N CYS A 306 -28.13 -20.94 -17.11
CA CYS A 306 -27.64 -22.28 -16.84
C CYS A 306 -28.73 -23.21 -16.26
N ALA A 307 -29.64 -22.68 -15.44
CA ALA A 307 -30.76 -23.45 -14.91
C ALA A 307 -31.78 -23.84 -16.00
N ARG A 308 -31.98 -22.98 -17.01
CA ARG A 308 -32.90 -23.25 -18.14
C ARG A 308 -32.35 -24.26 -19.12
N THR A 309 -31.05 -24.24 -19.42
CA THR A 309 -30.44 -25.15 -20.39
C THR A 309 -30.29 -26.59 -19.89
N ARG A 310 -30.47 -26.83 -18.59
CA ARG A 310 -30.41 -28.17 -17.96
C ARG A 310 -31.75 -28.90 -17.90
N ARG A 311 -32.85 -28.26 -18.31
CA ARG A 311 -34.21 -28.86 -18.36
C ARG A 311 -34.52 -29.38 -19.75
#